data_AF-B4L496-F1
#
_entry.id   AF-B4L496-F1
#
_cell.length_a   1.000
_cell.length_b   1.000
_cell.length_c   1.000
_cell.angle_alpha   90.00
_cell.angle_beta   90.00
_cell.angle_gamma   90.00
#
_symmetry.space_group_name_H-M   'P 1'
#
loop_
_entity.id
_entity.type
_entity.pdbx_description
1 polymer ?
#
loop_
_entity_poly.entity_id
_entity_poly.type
_entity_poly.pdbx_seq_one_letter_code
_entity_poly.pdbx_strand_id
1 'polypeptide(L)'
;MNAAPRAAFNQLLRRGYSQAAKGTGASRPAPSSGSRVAATPGPAAPPVKNVTGLSSACVRPTSTPVGPGASPTGDYKVPEYFCFNRFSYAEAEVEMAKYRCPQPSALNKN
;
A
#
# COMPACT_ATOMS: atom_id res chain seq x y z
N MET A 1 1.35 -58.00 -6.12
CA MET A 1 1.16 -56.71 -6.84
C MET A 1 0.83 -55.65 -5.80
N ASN A 2 1.78 -54.75 -5.52
CA ASN A 2 1.74 -53.83 -4.38
C ASN A 2 0.83 -52.61 -4.64
N ALA A 3 -0.26 -52.50 -3.88
CA ALA A 3 -1.23 -51.42 -3.98
C ALA A 3 -0.85 -50.23 -3.06
N ALA A 4 0.11 -49.41 -3.49
CA ALA A 4 0.60 -48.25 -2.71
C ALA A 4 0.32 -46.83 -3.27
N PRO A 5 -0.21 -46.57 -4.49
CA PRO A 5 -0.26 -45.17 -4.98
C PRO A 5 -1.54 -44.39 -4.61
N ARG A 6 -2.59 -45.03 -4.09
CA ARG A 6 -3.90 -44.36 -3.90
C ARG A 6 -4.08 -43.63 -2.56
N ALA A 7 -3.22 -43.89 -1.57
CA ALA A 7 -3.33 -43.29 -0.25
C ALA A 7 -2.82 -41.84 -0.19
N ALA A 8 -1.81 -41.48 -1.00
CA ALA A 8 -1.17 -40.17 -0.96
C ALA A 8 -2.04 -39.04 -1.54
N PHE A 9 -2.84 -39.33 -2.57
CA PHE A 9 -3.68 -38.32 -3.21
C PHE A 9 -4.83 -37.85 -2.30
N ASN A 10 -5.35 -38.75 -1.46
CA ASN A 10 -6.45 -38.44 -0.54
C ASN A 10 -6.03 -37.60 0.68
N GLN A 11 -4.73 -37.56 1.03
CA GLN A 11 -4.26 -36.71 2.13
C GLN A 11 -4.17 -35.22 1.74
N LEU A 12 -3.87 -34.92 0.47
CA LEU A 12 -3.78 -33.52 -0.01
C LEU A 12 -5.15 -32.86 -0.18
N LEU A 13 -6.18 -33.58 -0.59
CA LEU A 13 -7.54 -33.01 -0.72
C LEU A 13 -8.21 -32.74 0.64
N ARG A 14 -7.84 -33.48 1.70
CA ARG A 14 -8.43 -33.30 3.04
C ARG A 14 -7.92 -32.05 3.76
N ARG A 15 -6.70 -31.59 3.43
CA ARG A 15 -6.08 -30.41 4.05
C ARG A 15 -6.66 -29.08 3.56
N GLY A 16 -7.35 -29.08 2.42
CA GLY A 16 -7.96 -27.87 1.84
C GLY A 16 -9.35 -27.49 2.39
N TYR A 17 -10.04 -28.40 3.10
CA TYR A 17 -11.46 -28.23 3.43
C TYR A 17 -11.80 -27.98 4.90
N SER A 18 -10.82 -27.92 5.81
CA SER A 18 -11.09 -27.78 7.26
C SER A 18 -11.15 -26.34 7.77
N GLN A 19 -11.17 -25.32 6.91
CA GLN A 19 -11.34 -23.91 7.32
C GLN A 19 -12.79 -23.40 7.23
N ALA A 20 -13.75 -24.24 6.81
CA ALA A 20 -15.13 -23.79 6.53
C ALA A 20 -16.20 -24.21 7.56
N ALA A 21 -15.83 -24.80 8.71
CA ALA A 21 -16.82 -25.39 9.61
C ALA A 21 -16.49 -25.23 11.11
N LYS A 22 -16.47 -23.97 11.59
CA LYS A 22 -16.69 -23.55 13.00
C LYS A 22 -16.45 -22.04 13.08
N GLY A 23 -17.41 -21.15 13.31
CA GLY A 23 -18.80 -21.32 13.64
C GLY A 23 -19.48 -19.96 13.87
N THR A 24 -20.74 -20.06 14.28
CA THR A 24 -21.53 -19.08 15.06
C THR A 24 -21.74 -17.69 14.45
N GLY A 25 -23.00 -17.44 14.09
CA GLY A 25 -23.49 -16.14 13.63
C GLY A 25 -23.18 -15.01 14.62
N ALA A 26 -22.52 -13.98 14.09
CA ALA A 26 -22.50 -12.66 14.65
C ALA A 26 -23.47 -11.80 13.83
N SER A 27 -24.45 -11.20 14.50
CA SER A 27 -25.33 -10.17 13.96
C SER A 27 -24.49 -9.11 13.25
N ARG A 28 -24.74 -8.93 11.95
CA ARG A 28 -24.21 -7.83 11.17
C ARG A 28 -24.76 -6.53 11.78
N PRO A 29 -23.93 -5.64 12.37
CA PRO A 29 -24.44 -4.35 12.77
C PRO A 29 -24.83 -3.58 11.51
N ALA A 30 -26.02 -2.97 11.53
CA ALA A 30 -26.47 -2.06 10.50
C ALA A 30 -25.44 -0.93 10.31
N PRO A 31 -25.31 -0.33 9.11
CA PRO A 31 -24.49 0.85 8.94
C PRO A 31 -25.08 1.99 9.79
N SER A 32 -24.57 2.18 11.00
CA SER A 32 -24.83 3.37 11.79
C SER A 32 -24.28 4.53 10.99
N SER A 33 -25.15 5.46 10.62
CA SER A 33 -24.82 6.76 10.05
C SER A 33 -23.70 7.37 10.88
N GLY A 34 -22.46 7.27 10.39
CA GLY A 34 -21.29 7.78 11.05
C GLY A 34 -21.41 9.28 11.15
N SER A 35 -21.73 9.76 12.34
CA SER A 35 -21.50 11.15 12.73
C SER A 35 -20.05 11.48 12.39
N ARG A 36 -19.86 12.50 11.54
CA ARG A 36 -18.53 12.95 11.12
C ARG A 36 -17.80 13.42 12.37
N VAL A 37 -17.01 12.54 12.98
CA VAL A 37 -16.00 12.97 13.94
C VAL A 37 -15.02 13.77 13.11
N ALA A 38 -15.08 15.09 13.26
CA ALA A 38 -14.06 15.99 12.77
C ALA A 38 -12.73 15.43 13.29
N ALA A 39 -11.91 14.91 12.38
CA ALA A 39 -10.58 14.47 12.72
C ALA A 39 -9.83 15.72 13.19
N THR A 40 -9.68 15.86 14.51
CA THR A 40 -8.77 16.81 15.12
C THR A 40 -7.41 16.58 14.44
N PRO A 41 -6.82 17.59 13.78
CA PRO A 41 -5.51 17.42 13.19
C PRO A 41 -4.54 17.09 14.34
N GLY A 42 -4.08 15.84 14.40
CA GLY A 42 -2.99 15.45 15.27
C GLY A 42 -1.77 16.32 14.94
N PRO A 43 -0.91 16.61 15.93
CA PRO A 43 0.25 17.48 15.72
C PRO A 43 1.07 16.94 14.55
N ALA A 44 1.13 17.73 13.48
CA ALA A 44 1.95 17.41 12.32
C ALA A 44 3.39 17.25 12.80
N ALA A 45 4.00 16.11 12.49
CA ALA A 45 5.42 15.90 12.76
C ALA A 45 6.22 17.07 12.17
N PRO A 46 7.26 17.56 12.88
CA PRO A 46 8.05 18.68 12.39
C PRO A 46 8.61 18.34 11.01
N PRO A 47 8.52 19.26 10.04
CA PRO A 47 8.99 19.00 8.68
C PRO A 47 10.49 18.69 8.72
N VAL A 48 10.87 17.55 8.17
CA VAL A 48 12.27 17.13 8.02
C VAL A 48 12.94 18.11 7.06
N LYS A 49 13.68 19.09 7.61
CA LYS A 49 14.13 20.29 6.87
C LYS A 49 15.17 20.03 5.77
N ASN A 50 15.70 18.81 5.64
CA ASN A 50 16.85 18.49 4.78
C ASN A 50 16.62 17.24 3.89
N VAL A 51 15.38 16.92 3.52
CA VAL A 51 15.12 15.85 2.56
C VAL A 51 14.82 16.49 1.22
N THR A 52 15.78 16.41 0.30
CA THR A 52 15.51 16.67 -1.13
C THR A 52 14.49 15.62 -1.57
N GLY A 53 13.24 16.05 -1.76
CA GLY A 53 12.16 15.19 -2.22
C GLY A 53 12.41 14.63 -3.63
N LEU A 54 11.45 13.86 -4.13
CA LEU A 54 11.49 13.34 -5.49
C LEU A 54 11.55 14.49 -6.51
N SER A 55 12.24 14.25 -7.63
CA SER A 55 12.39 15.25 -8.68
C SER A 55 11.07 15.50 -9.42
N SER A 56 11.07 16.55 -10.26
CA SER A 56 9.95 16.86 -11.14
C SER A 56 9.66 15.80 -12.20
N ALA A 57 10.56 14.83 -12.41
CA ALA A 57 10.31 13.67 -13.26
C ALA A 57 9.24 12.74 -12.64
N CYS A 58 9.28 12.58 -11.31
CA CYS A 58 8.32 11.77 -10.57
C CYS A 58 7.02 12.54 -10.29
N VAL A 59 7.11 13.74 -9.72
CA VAL A 59 5.92 14.54 -9.36
C VAL A 59 6.17 15.98 -9.74
N ARG A 60 5.33 16.52 -10.62
CA ARG A 60 5.41 17.94 -10.98
C ARG A 60 4.80 18.77 -9.86
N PRO A 61 5.55 19.74 -9.27
CA PRO A 61 4.99 20.67 -8.31
C PRO A 61 3.85 21.47 -8.95
N THR A 62 2.74 21.61 -8.24
CA THR A 62 1.56 22.32 -8.72
C THR A 62 1.52 23.72 -8.10
N SER A 63 1.81 24.74 -8.90
CA SER A 63 1.58 26.13 -8.50
C SER A 63 0.18 26.62 -8.92
N THR A 64 -0.43 25.94 -9.89
CA THR A 64 -1.74 26.28 -10.45
C THR A 64 -2.78 25.22 -10.07
N PRO A 65 -4.07 25.58 -10.02
CA PRO A 65 -5.14 24.60 -9.87
C PRO A 65 -5.06 23.51 -10.95
N VAL A 66 -5.14 22.26 -10.53
CA VAL A 66 -5.05 21.08 -11.41
C VAL A 66 -6.41 20.46 -11.73
N GLY A 67 -7.46 20.99 -11.12
CA GLY A 67 -8.85 20.61 -11.36
C GLY A 67 -9.80 21.36 -10.42
N PRO A 68 -11.12 21.15 -10.56
CA PRO A 68 -12.12 21.78 -9.70
C PRO A 68 -11.88 21.42 -8.23
N GLY A 69 -11.63 22.41 -7.38
CA GLY A 69 -11.34 22.20 -5.95
C GLY A 69 -9.98 21.59 -5.62
N ALA A 70 -9.15 21.30 -6.63
CA ALA A 70 -7.80 20.77 -6.49
C ALA A 70 -6.77 21.87 -6.78
N SER A 71 -6.53 22.69 -5.76
CA SER A 71 -5.47 23.70 -5.76
C SER A 71 -4.70 23.65 -4.44
N PRO A 72 -3.48 24.20 -4.36
CA PRO A 72 -2.70 24.23 -3.13
C PRO A 72 -3.42 24.92 -1.95
N THR A 73 -4.34 25.82 -2.25
CA THR A 73 -5.14 26.58 -1.27
C THR A 73 -6.59 26.09 -1.18
N GLY A 74 -6.94 25.00 -1.88
CA GLY A 74 -8.30 24.47 -1.95
C GLY A 74 -8.62 23.47 -0.84
N ASP A 75 -9.84 22.94 -0.86
CA ASP A 75 -10.31 21.99 0.16
C ASP A 75 -9.69 20.59 0.01
N TYR A 76 -9.29 20.21 -1.20
CA TYR A 76 -8.64 18.94 -1.45
C TYR A 76 -7.18 18.97 -0.99
N LYS A 77 -6.85 18.14 -0.02
CA LYS A 77 -5.57 18.18 0.70
C LYS A 77 -4.34 17.72 -0.10
N VAL A 78 -4.54 17.01 -1.22
CA VAL A 78 -3.43 16.36 -1.97
C VAL A 78 -3.55 16.63 -3.47
N PRO A 79 -3.57 17.89 -3.92
CA PRO A 79 -3.73 18.23 -5.34
C PRO A 79 -2.66 17.59 -6.24
N GLU A 80 -1.48 17.28 -5.72
CA GLU A 80 -0.37 16.65 -6.44
C GLU A 80 -0.74 15.28 -7.03
N TYR A 81 -1.75 14.59 -6.46
CA TYR A 81 -2.24 13.31 -6.98
C TYR A 81 -2.64 13.39 -8.47
N PHE A 82 -3.15 14.54 -8.91
CA PHE A 82 -3.56 14.76 -10.30
C PHE A 82 -2.39 15.03 -11.26
N CYS A 83 -1.18 15.20 -10.74
CA CYS A 83 0.02 15.50 -11.52
C CYS A 83 0.93 14.30 -11.74
N PHE A 84 0.52 13.11 -11.31
CA PHE A 84 1.22 11.89 -11.64
C PHE A 84 1.04 11.55 -13.12
N ASN A 85 2.15 11.19 -13.76
CA ASN A 85 2.19 10.58 -15.08
C ASN A 85 2.26 9.04 -14.97
N ARG A 86 2.16 8.34 -16.12
CA ARG A 86 2.21 6.87 -16.20
C ARG A 86 3.48 6.25 -15.60
N PHE A 87 4.60 6.95 -15.64
CA PHE A 87 5.91 6.46 -15.23
C PHE A 87 6.35 6.95 -13.84
N SER A 88 5.59 7.82 -13.18
CA SER A 88 5.93 8.41 -11.87
C SER A 88 6.40 7.37 -10.86
N TYR A 89 5.72 6.21 -10.83
CA TYR A 89 6.09 5.11 -9.95
C TYR A 89 7.50 4.57 -10.25
N ALA A 90 7.80 4.30 -11.53
CA ALA A 90 9.10 3.78 -11.94
C ALA A 90 10.22 4.81 -11.73
N GLU A 91 9.97 6.08 -12.02
CA GLU A 91 10.93 7.17 -11.76
C GLU A 91 11.25 7.30 -10.27
N ALA A 92 10.22 7.18 -9.40
CA ALA A 92 10.42 7.17 -7.95
C ALA A 92 11.31 6.01 -7.51
N GLU A 93 11.14 4.81 -8.08
CA GLU A 93 11.96 3.64 -7.75
C GLU A 93 13.42 3.86 -8.12
N VAL A 94 13.69 4.46 -9.28
CA VAL A 94 15.04 4.78 -9.76
C VAL A 94 15.71 5.81 -8.85
N GLU A 95 15.02 6.90 -8.52
CA GLU A 95 15.56 7.96 -7.66
C GLU A 95 15.82 7.45 -6.23
N MET A 96 14.91 6.63 -5.69
CA MET A 96 15.05 6.08 -4.34
C MET A 96 16.09 4.97 -4.23
N ALA A 97 16.48 4.34 -5.34
CA ALA A 97 17.46 3.24 -5.34
C ALA A 97 18.80 3.63 -4.71
N LYS A 98 19.23 4.89 -4.87
CA LYS A 98 20.47 5.42 -4.26
C LYS A 98 20.47 5.37 -2.72
N TYR A 99 19.28 5.46 -2.12
CA TYR A 99 19.12 5.50 -0.67
C TYR A 99 18.79 4.12 -0.07
N ARG A 100 18.71 3.07 -0.90
CA ARG A 100 18.46 1.70 -0.43
C ARG A 100 19.72 1.11 0.18
N CYS A 101 19.54 0.21 1.15
CA CYS A 101 20.63 -0.63 1.62
C CYS A 101 21.12 -1.58 0.51
N PRO A 102 22.38 -2.02 0.55
CA PRO A 102 22.85 -3.04 -0.38
C PRO A 102 22.06 -4.33 -0.20
N GLN A 103 21.80 -5.03 -1.31
CA GLN A 103 21.15 -6.33 -1.29
C GLN A 103 22.00 -7.33 -0.50
N PRO A 104 21.39 -8.19 0.34
CA PRO A 104 22.13 -9.25 1.00
C PRO A 104 22.69 -10.24 -0.04
N SER A 105 23.91 -10.72 0.20
CA SER A 105 24.52 -11.75 -0.65
C SER A 105 24.20 -13.14 -0.13
N ALA A 106 23.80 -14.05 -1.01
CA ALA A 106 23.63 -15.47 -0.69
C ALA A 106 24.96 -16.26 -0.60
N LEU A 107 26.10 -15.63 -0.91
CA LEU A 107 27.42 -16.25 -0.86
C LEU A 107 27.97 -16.27 0.56
N ASN A 108 28.38 -17.43 1.03
CA ASN A 108 29.18 -17.56 2.26
C ASN A 108 30.62 -17.18 1.94
N LYS A 109 31.21 -16.27 2.71
CA LYS A 109 32.66 -16.02 2.67
C LYS A 109 33.34 -17.18 3.39
N ASN A 110 33.91 -18.10 2.62
CA ASN A 110 34.84 -19.13 3.10
C ASN A 110 36.20 -18.50 3.42
#